data_AF-A0A954P1G4-F1
#
_entry.id   AF-A0A954P1G4-F1
#
_cell.length_a   1.000
_cell.length_b   1.000
_cell.length_c   1.000
_cell.angle_alpha   90.00
_cell.angle_beta   90.00
_cell.angle_gamma   90.00
#
_symmetry.space_group_name_H-M   'P 1'
#
loop_
_entity.id
_entity.type
_entity.pdbx_description
1 polymer ?
#
loop_
_entity_poly.entity_id
_entity_poly.type
_entity_poly.pdbx_seq_one_letter_code
_entity_poly.pdbx_strand_id
1 'polypeptide(L)'
;MDFEQRLRKAIERGEHSRSARGQEELKKALTEEELRNLHSRARLELSDHVEKCLRQMADNFPGFQYATVVSEDGWGAKITRDDVQLQSGGRVGNRYSRFEMLIRPFSSAHIVELTVKGTIYNREVVNRSHYQHLERLDTDSFSEMVDLWVLEYAEQFAARD
;
A
#
# COMPACT_ATOMS: atom_id res chain seq x y z
N MET A 1 -5.35 18.26 3.90
CA MET A 1 -6.73 18.27 3.37
C MET A 1 -7.70 18.49 4.51
N ASP A 2 -8.74 19.29 4.28
CA ASP A 2 -9.80 19.58 5.25
C ASP A 2 -10.72 18.36 5.45
N PHE A 3 -11.24 18.17 6.67
CA PHE A 3 -12.10 17.05 7.02
C PHE A 3 -13.38 17.02 6.19
N GLU A 4 -13.94 18.20 5.90
CA GLU A 4 -15.17 18.34 5.12
C GLU A 4 -14.99 17.84 3.67
N GLN A 5 -13.82 18.08 3.09
CA GLN A 5 -13.48 17.59 1.75
C GLN A 5 -13.33 16.06 1.71
N ARG A 6 -12.71 15.47 2.75
CA ARG A 6 -12.59 14.02 2.87
C ARG A 6 -13.96 13.36 3.06
N LEU A 7 -14.85 13.99 3.83
CA LEU A 7 -16.21 13.48 4.05
C LEU A 7 -17.05 13.51 2.77
N ARG A 8 -17.01 14.62 2.01
CA ARG A 8 -17.72 14.72 0.72
C ARG A 8 -17.24 13.67 -0.28
N LYS A 9 -15.91 13.51 -0.44
CA LYS A 9 -15.35 12.43 -1.26
C LYS A 9 -15.82 11.05 -0.78
N ALA A 10 -15.82 10.79 0.53
CA ALA A 10 -16.29 9.51 1.06
C ALA A 10 -17.77 9.21 0.75
N ILE A 11 -18.63 10.22 0.81
CA ILE A 11 -20.06 10.09 0.49
C ILE A 11 -20.26 9.85 -1.01
N GLU A 12 -19.65 10.67 -1.87
CA GLU A 12 -19.73 10.52 -3.33
C GLU A 12 -19.24 9.13 -3.77
N ARG A 13 -18.19 8.61 -3.15
CA ARG A 13 -17.70 7.24 -3.37
C ARG A 13 -18.71 6.16 -2.99
N GLY A 14 -19.38 6.33 -1.85
CA GLY A 14 -20.42 5.39 -1.41
C GLY A 14 -21.59 5.34 -2.40
N GLU A 15 -21.98 6.48 -2.95
CA GLU A 15 -23.03 6.60 -3.96
C GLU A 15 -22.59 6.03 -5.32
N HIS A 16 -21.34 6.25 -5.74
CA HIS A 16 -20.77 5.64 -6.94
C HIS A 16 -20.65 4.12 -6.82
N SER A 17 -20.18 3.59 -5.69
CA SER A 17 -20.13 2.14 -5.42
C SER A 17 -21.53 1.50 -5.43
N ARG A 18 -22.54 2.21 -4.91
CA ARG A 18 -23.94 1.74 -4.90
C ARG A 18 -24.58 1.81 -6.30
N SER A 19 -24.34 2.86 -7.07
CA SER A 19 -24.87 3.01 -8.44
C SER A 19 -24.17 2.10 -9.47
N ALA A 20 -22.87 1.84 -9.31
CA ALA A 20 -22.11 0.93 -10.15
C ALA A 20 -22.50 -0.56 -9.97
N ARG A 21 -23.10 -0.92 -8.83
CA ARG A 21 -23.76 -2.23 -8.62
C ARG A 21 -25.14 -2.30 -9.31
N GLY A 22 -25.80 -1.16 -9.51
CA GLY A 22 -27.12 -1.09 -10.17
C GLY A 22 -27.06 -0.99 -11.70
N GLN A 23 -25.92 -0.61 -12.28
CA GLN A 23 -25.74 -0.44 -13.74
C GLN A 23 -24.89 -1.53 -14.40
N GLU A 24 -24.77 -2.70 -13.76
CA GLU A 24 -23.89 -3.80 -14.18
C GLU A 24 -24.37 -4.55 -15.45
N GLU A 25 -25.50 -4.16 -16.04
CA GLU A 25 -26.06 -4.84 -17.24
C GLU A 25 -25.77 -4.15 -18.58
N LEU A 26 -25.10 -2.98 -18.62
CA LEU A 26 -25.01 -2.20 -19.88
C LEU A 26 -23.62 -1.70 -20.30
N LYS A 27 -22.52 -2.12 -19.65
CA LYS A 27 -21.19 -1.56 -19.97
C LYS A 27 -20.39 -2.48 -20.91
N LYS A 28 -19.95 -1.86 -22.01
CA LYS A 28 -19.03 -2.38 -23.02
C LYS A 28 -17.91 -3.18 -22.37
N ALA A 29 -17.71 -4.41 -22.80
CA ALA A 29 -16.52 -5.17 -22.46
C ALA A 29 -15.29 -4.36 -22.90
N LEU A 30 -14.50 -3.89 -21.93
CA LEU A 30 -13.18 -3.33 -22.24
C LEU A 30 -12.36 -4.42 -22.89
N THR A 31 -11.61 -4.05 -23.93
CA THR A 31 -10.68 -4.98 -24.55
C THR A 31 -9.53 -5.30 -23.59
N GLU A 32 -8.91 -6.46 -23.77
CA GLU A 32 -7.77 -6.90 -22.97
C GLU A 32 -6.61 -5.88 -22.99
N GLU A 33 -6.41 -5.22 -24.12
CA GLU A 33 -5.39 -4.17 -24.28
C GLU A 33 -5.73 -2.92 -23.46
N GLU A 34 -7.00 -2.50 -23.43
CA GLU A 34 -7.46 -1.38 -22.60
C GLU A 34 -7.29 -1.68 -21.11
N LEU A 35 -7.59 -2.90 -20.67
CA LEU A 35 -7.40 -3.33 -19.28
C LEU A 35 -5.92 -3.33 -18.89
N ARG A 36 -5.02 -3.80 -19.77
CA ARG A 36 -3.57 -3.74 -19.55
C ARG A 36 -3.06 -2.32 -19.45
N ASN A 37 -3.57 -1.42 -20.30
CA ASN A 37 -3.21 0.00 -20.27
C ASN A 37 -3.71 0.67 -18.98
N LEU A 38 -4.94 0.37 -18.56
CA LEU A 38 -5.51 0.88 -17.31
C LEU A 38 -4.72 0.41 -16.10
N HIS A 39 -4.39 -0.89 -16.03
CA HIS A 39 -3.54 -1.43 -14.97
C HIS A 39 -2.16 -0.79 -14.96
N SER A 40 -1.55 -0.60 -16.13
CA SER A 40 -0.21 -0.01 -16.21
C SER A 40 -0.18 1.43 -15.67
N ARG A 41 -1.20 2.23 -15.95
CA ARG A 41 -1.35 3.58 -15.40
C ARG A 41 -1.57 3.56 -13.90
N ALA A 42 -2.53 2.76 -13.44
CA ALA A 42 -2.84 2.60 -12.02
C ALA A 42 -1.63 2.15 -11.21
N ARG A 43 -0.89 1.17 -11.73
CA ARG A 43 0.33 0.65 -11.12
C ARG A 43 1.37 1.74 -10.92
N LEU A 44 1.62 2.57 -11.94
CA LEU A 44 2.59 3.67 -11.85
C LEU A 44 2.16 4.70 -10.79
N GLU A 45 0.90 5.13 -10.84
CA GLU A 45 0.36 6.11 -9.89
C GLU A 45 0.44 5.62 -8.45
N LEU A 46 0.02 4.37 -8.21
CA LEU A 46 -0.01 3.79 -6.87
C LEU A 46 1.39 3.41 -6.37
N SER A 47 2.29 2.92 -7.23
CA SER A 47 3.67 2.67 -6.82
C SER A 47 4.36 3.98 -6.45
N ASP A 48 4.19 5.05 -7.24
CA ASP A 48 4.75 6.37 -6.93
C ASP A 48 4.23 6.91 -5.59
N HIS A 49 2.94 6.69 -5.30
CA HIS A 49 2.34 7.09 -4.02
C HIS A 49 2.90 6.30 -2.84
N VAL A 50 3.04 4.97 -2.99
CA VAL A 50 3.71 4.10 -2.01
C VAL A 50 5.14 4.58 -1.74
N GLU A 51 5.91 4.86 -2.79
CA GLU A 51 7.30 5.35 -2.67
C GLU A 51 7.37 6.66 -1.88
N LYS A 52 6.48 7.62 -2.16
CA LYS A 52 6.40 8.88 -1.42
C LYS A 52 6.09 8.67 0.05
N CYS A 53 5.09 7.86 0.37
CA CYS A 53 4.67 7.62 1.76
C CYS A 53 5.75 6.91 2.57
N LEU A 54 6.40 5.89 2.00
CA LEU A 54 7.46 5.15 2.69
C LEU A 54 8.73 6.00 2.88
N ARG A 55 9.04 6.88 1.92
CA ARG A 55 10.14 7.84 2.08
C ARG A 55 9.86 8.82 3.21
N GLN A 56 8.65 9.40 3.26
CA GLN A 56 8.25 10.27 4.36
C GLN A 56 8.30 9.55 5.71
N MET A 57 7.88 8.29 5.79
CA MET A 57 8.01 7.51 7.01
C MET A 57 9.48 7.36 7.43
N ALA A 58 10.36 6.94 6.51
CA ALA A 58 11.79 6.80 6.79
C ALA A 58 12.45 8.13 7.23
N ASP A 59 12.02 9.26 6.66
CA ASP A 59 12.54 10.59 7.03
C ASP A 59 12.12 11.02 8.45
N ASN A 60 11.02 10.48 8.98
CA ASN A 60 10.51 10.80 10.33
C ASN A 60 11.03 9.84 11.42
N PHE A 61 11.49 8.64 11.06
CA PHE A 61 12.01 7.65 12.01
C PHE A 61 13.50 7.36 11.73
N PRO A 62 14.41 7.83 12.60
CA PRO A 62 15.84 7.57 12.44
C PRO A 62 16.16 6.09 12.30
N GLY A 63 17.13 5.76 11.44
CA GLY A 63 17.61 4.39 11.24
C GLY A 63 16.85 3.57 10.19
N PHE A 64 15.70 4.03 9.71
CA PHE A 64 15.07 3.39 8.55
C PHE A 64 15.80 3.72 7.26
N GLN A 65 16.05 2.68 6.47
CA GLN A 65 16.62 2.74 5.14
C GLN A 65 15.53 2.48 4.11
N TYR A 66 15.35 3.43 3.20
CA TYR A 66 14.41 3.32 2.09
C TYR A 66 15.03 2.58 0.90
N ALA A 67 14.24 1.72 0.25
CA ALA A 67 14.58 1.12 -1.04
C ALA A 67 13.33 0.97 -1.93
N THR A 68 13.43 1.40 -3.18
CA THR A 68 12.45 1.07 -4.22
C THR A 68 12.51 -0.43 -4.54
N VAL A 69 11.36 -1.06 -4.74
CA VAL A 69 11.23 -2.48 -5.08
C VAL A 69 10.65 -2.62 -6.48
N VAL A 70 11.41 -3.29 -7.34
CA VAL A 70 11.01 -3.71 -8.68
C VAL A 70 11.34 -5.20 -8.77
N SER A 71 10.33 -6.05 -8.70
CA SER A 71 10.51 -7.50 -8.73
C SER A 71 9.39 -8.18 -9.52
N GLU A 72 9.51 -9.50 -9.70
CA GLU A 72 8.45 -10.33 -10.28
C GLU A 72 7.17 -10.29 -9.41
N ASP A 73 7.33 -10.06 -8.11
CA ASP A 73 6.23 -9.97 -7.17
C ASP A 73 5.49 -8.63 -7.22
N GLY A 74 6.05 -7.59 -7.85
CA GLY A 74 5.40 -6.30 -7.99
C GLY A 74 6.32 -5.09 -7.92
N TRP A 75 5.69 -3.92 -7.82
CA TRP A 75 6.35 -2.62 -7.78
C TRP A 75 5.89 -1.79 -6.60
N GLY A 76 6.82 -1.10 -5.96
CA GLY A 76 6.54 -0.21 -4.83
C GLY A 76 7.81 0.07 -4.05
N ALA A 77 7.74 0.00 -2.73
CA ALA A 77 8.88 0.30 -1.87
C ALA A 77 8.91 -0.57 -0.62
N LYS A 78 10.09 -0.59 -0.01
CA LYS A 78 10.31 -1.12 1.32
C LYS A 78 11.16 -0.17 2.15
N ILE A 79 10.96 -0.22 3.45
CA ILE A 79 11.82 0.41 4.46
C ILE A 79 12.29 -0.67 5.43
N THR A 80 13.54 -0.58 5.86
CA THR A 80 14.14 -1.54 6.80
C THR A 80 14.96 -0.82 7.85
N ARG A 81 14.90 -1.28 9.10
CA ARG A 81 15.74 -0.80 10.20
C ARG A 81 16.26 -2.01 10.98
N ASP A 82 17.56 -2.01 11.23
CA ASP A 82 18.25 -3.00 12.06
C ASP A 82 18.79 -2.28 13.30
N ASP A 83 18.31 -2.67 14.48
CA ASP A 83 18.79 -2.15 15.75
C ASP A 83 19.61 -3.22 16.50
N VAL A 84 20.79 -2.82 16.96
CA VAL A 84 21.66 -3.69 17.76
C VAL A 84 21.32 -3.52 19.23
N GLN A 85 20.90 -4.60 19.89
CA GLN A 85 20.63 -4.61 21.33
C GLN A 85 21.69 -5.43 22.08
N LEU A 86 22.39 -4.81 23.03
CA LEU A 86 23.18 -5.57 24.00
C LEU A 86 22.25 -6.27 24.98
N GLN A 87 22.28 -7.60 24.99
CA GLN A 87 21.57 -8.41 25.97
C GLN A 87 22.46 -8.66 27.19
N SER A 88 21.82 -8.92 28.34
CA SER A 88 22.54 -9.29 29.57
C SER A 88 23.39 -10.55 29.32
N GLY A 89 24.68 -10.48 29.67
CA GLY A 89 25.64 -11.55 29.41
C GLY A 89 26.50 -11.40 28.14
N GLY A 90 26.52 -10.22 27.52
CA GLY A 90 27.42 -9.91 26.40
C GLY A 90 26.98 -10.48 25.05
N ARG A 91 25.75 -11.02 24.97
CA ARG A 91 25.14 -11.47 23.71
C ARG A 91 24.56 -10.26 22.97
N VAL A 92 24.92 -10.12 21.69
CA VAL A 92 24.35 -9.11 20.80
C VAL A 92 23.10 -9.69 20.17
N GLY A 93 21.94 -9.08 20.43
CA GLY A 93 20.68 -9.38 19.73
C GLY A 93 20.44 -8.37 18.61
N ASN A 94 19.90 -8.82 17.48
CA ASN A 94 19.43 -7.93 16.41
C ASN A 94 17.90 -7.79 16.49
N ARG A 95 17.40 -6.55 16.39
CA ARG A 95 15.98 -6.26 16.19
C ARG A 95 15.79 -5.77 14.77
N TYR A 96 15.09 -6.56 13.97
CA TYR A 96 14.78 -6.22 12.60
C TYR A 96 13.35 -5.68 12.49
N SER A 97 13.21 -4.54 11.83
CA SER A 97 11.94 -3.97 11.41
C SER A 97 11.93 -3.76 9.90
N ARG A 98 10.83 -4.13 9.25
CA ARG A 98 10.61 -3.99 7.81
C ARG A 98 9.19 -3.56 7.56
N PHE A 99 8.98 -2.73 6.56
CA PHE A 99 7.68 -2.51 5.96
C PHE A 99 7.83 -2.49 4.45
N GLU A 100 7.00 -3.26 3.75
CA GLU A 100 7.02 -3.38 2.30
C GLU A 100 5.60 -3.34 1.76
N MET A 101 5.43 -2.57 0.68
CA MET A 101 4.16 -2.40 -0.01
C MET A 101 4.40 -2.55 -1.51
N LEU A 102 3.66 -3.45 -2.17
CA LEU A 102 3.83 -3.77 -3.59
C LEU A 102 2.50 -3.84 -4.32
N ILE A 103 2.43 -3.20 -5.49
CA ILE A 103 1.39 -3.41 -6.49
C ILE A 103 1.75 -4.62 -7.35
N ARG A 104 0.86 -5.62 -7.38
CA ARG A 104 1.08 -6.87 -8.11
C ARG A 104 1.05 -6.66 -9.64
N PRO A 105 1.67 -7.56 -10.42
CA PRO A 105 1.56 -7.55 -11.87
C PRO A 105 0.15 -7.77 -12.38
N PHE A 106 -0.12 -7.25 -13.58
CA PHE A 106 -1.36 -7.48 -14.28
C PHE A 106 -1.58 -8.98 -14.47
N SER A 107 -2.78 -9.44 -14.13
CA SER A 107 -3.18 -10.84 -14.23
C SER A 107 -4.51 -10.99 -14.98
N SER A 108 -4.85 -12.22 -15.35
CA SER A 108 -6.12 -12.55 -16.00
C SER A 108 -7.35 -12.33 -15.12
N ALA A 109 -7.17 -12.01 -13.83
CA ALA A 109 -8.27 -11.63 -12.94
C ALA A 109 -8.73 -10.18 -13.15
N HIS A 110 -8.00 -9.39 -13.96
CA HIS A 110 -8.32 -7.99 -14.27
C HIS A 110 -8.50 -7.12 -13.02
N ILE A 111 -7.63 -7.33 -12.03
CA ILE A 111 -7.59 -6.57 -10.78
C ILE A 111 -6.31 -5.76 -10.67
N VAL A 112 -6.37 -4.68 -9.88
CA VAL A 112 -5.21 -4.08 -9.23
C VAL A 112 -5.17 -4.60 -7.82
N GLU A 113 -4.02 -5.13 -7.39
CA GLU A 113 -3.81 -5.65 -6.04
C GLU A 113 -2.60 -4.98 -5.38
N LEU A 114 -2.80 -4.46 -4.17
CA LEU A 114 -1.74 -4.01 -3.27
C LEU A 114 -1.54 -5.04 -2.16
N THR A 115 -0.30 -5.41 -1.96
CA THR A 115 0.14 -6.31 -0.89
C THR A 115 1.02 -5.57 0.09
N VAL A 116 0.85 -5.86 1.37
CA VAL A 116 1.59 -5.22 2.45
C VAL A 116 2.12 -6.26 3.42
N LYS A 117 3.40 -6.14 3.76
CA LYS A 117 4.09 -6.96 4.75
C LYS A 117 4.88 -6.07 5.69
N GLY A 118 4.73 -6.29 6.99
CA GLY A 118 5.39 -5.49 7.99
C GLY A 118 5.78 -6.28 9.23
N THR A 119 7.02 -6.08 9.66
CA THR A 119 7.64 -6.65 10.84
C THR A 119 8.16 -5.50 11.70
N ILE A 120 7.97 -5.59 13.01
CA ILE A 120 8.56 -4.69 14.00
C ILE A 120 9.27 -5.55 15.04
N TYR A 121 10.57 -5.33 15.23
CA TYR A 121 11.39 -6.05 16.20
C TYR A 121 11.23 -7.58 16.13
N ASN A 122 11.46 -8.13 14.94
CA ASN A 122 11.36 -9.56 14.62
C ASN A 122 9.95 -10.17 14.73
N ARG A 123 8.90 -9.35 14.95
CA ARG A 123 7.51 -9.81 15.00
C ARG A 123 6.72 -9.28 13.81
N GLU A 124 6.07 -10.17 13.06
CA GLU A 124 5.13 -9.77 12.01
C GLU A 124 3.92 -9.06 12.65
N VAL A 125 3.63 -7.85 12.17
CA VAL A 125 2.53 -7.00 12.65
C VAL A 125 1.46 -6.77 11.59
N VAL A 126 1.80 -6.92 10.31
CA VAL A 126 0.86 -6.79 9.20
C VAL A 126 1.26 -7.69 8.04
N ASN A 127 0.29 -8.40 7.51
CA ASN A 127 0.38 -9.19 6.28
C ASN A 127 -1.03 -9.21 5.67
N ARG A 128 -1.27 -8.32 4.71
CA ARG A 128 -2.61 -8.05 4.15
C ARG A 128 -2.51 -7.78 2.65
N SER A 129 -3.60 -8.02 1.92
CA SER A 129 -3.77 -7.54 0.56
C SER A 129 -5.10 -6.83 0.38
N HIS A 130 -5.15 -5.90 -0.57
CA HIS A 130 -6.34 -5.19 -1.00
C HIS A 130 -6.41 -5.18 -2.51
N TYR A 131 -7.58 -5.42 -3.08
CA TYR A 131 -7.76 -5.48 -4.51
C TYR A 131 -9.03 -4.77 -4.98
N GLN A 132 -8.99 -4.30 -6.22
CA GLN A 132 -10.16 -3.77 -6.93
C GLN A 132 -10.15 -4.27 -8.38
N HIS A 133 -11.32 -4.57 -8.94
CA HIS A 133 -11.46 -4.82 -10.37
C HIS A 133 -11.16 -3.56 -11.16
N LEU A 134 -10.42 -3.70 -12.27
CA LEU A 134 -9.99 -2.60 -13.13
C LEU A 134 -11.17 -1.73 -13.61
N GLU A 135 -12.30 -2.36 -13.93
CA GLU A 135 -13.52 -1.66 -14.37
C GLU A 135 -14.14 -0.71 -13.33
N ARG A 136 -13.81 -0.95 -12.05
CA ARG A 136 -14.33 -0.21 -10.90
C ARG A 136 -13.22 0.48 -10.12
N LEU A 137 -12.01 0.50 -10.68
CA LEU A 137 -10.83 0.99 -9.98
C LEU A 137 -11.01 2.46 -9.64
N ASP A 138 -10.90 2.75 -8.35
CA ASP A 138 -10.77 4.10 -7.81
C ASP A 138 -9.37 4.24 -7.20
N THR A 139 -8.47 4.92 -7.91
CA THR A 139 -7.08 5.13 -7.49
C THR A 139 -6.97 6.05 -6.27
N ASP A 140 -7.92 6.97 -6.06
CA ASP A 140 -7.97 7.81 -4.87
C ASP A 140 -8.24 6.96 -3.62
N SER A 141 -9.27 6.10 -3.68
CA SER A 141 -9.58 5.17 -2.58
C SER A 141 -8.42 4.22 -2.28
N PHE A 142 -7.71 3.79 -3.32
CA PHE A 142 -6.55 2.91 -3.18
C PHE A 142 -5.36 3.64 -2.53
N SER A 143 -5.16 4.92 -2.89
CA SER A 143 -4.15 5.79 -2.29
C SER A 143 -4.45 6.09 -0.82
N GLU A 144 -5.72 6.31 -0.47
CA GLU A 144 -6.14 6.45 0.94
C GLU A 144 -5.85 5.19 1.75
N MET A 145 -5.93 4.00 1.14
CA MET A 145 -5.54 2.76 1.81
C MET A 145 -4.04 2.63 2.02
N VAL A 146 -3.23 3.11 1.08
CA VAL A 146 -1.78 3.22 1.27
C VAL A 146 -1.48 4.12 2.46
N ASP A 147 -2.08 5.31 2.50
CA ASP A 147 -1.89 6.26 3.61
C ASP A 147 -2.25 5.63 4.96
N LEU A 148 -3.41 4.97 5.03
CA LEU A 148 -3.90 4.35 6.26
C LEU A 148 -2.92 3.29 6.77
N TRP A 149 -2.47 2.38 5.90
CA TRP A 149 -1.57 1.29 6.32
C TRP A 149 -0.17 1.78 6.69
N VAL A 150 0.33 2.83 6.03
CA VAL A 150 1.60 3.48 6.42
C VAL A 150 1.46 4.11 7.81
N LEU A 151 0.37 4.83 8.09
CA LEU A 151 0.11 5.43 9.38
C LEU A 151 -0.08 4.37 10.49
N GLU A 152 -0.84 3.31 10.22
CA GLU A 152 -1.01 2.19 11.16
C GLU A 152 0.33 1.53 11.51
N TYR A 153 1.20 1.33 10.53
CA TYR A 153 2.54 0.77 10.78
C TYR A 153 3.40 1.74 11.60
N ALA A 154 3.39 3.03 11.27
CA ALA A 154 4.14 4.06 11.99
C ALA A 154 3.70 4.19 13.45
N GLU A 155 2.39 4.20 13.72
CA GLU A 155 1.83 4.20 15.07
C GLU A 155 2.27 2.96 15.85
N GLN A 156 2.15 1.79 15.23
CA GLN A 156 2.56 0.53 15.82
C GLN A 156 4.07 0.46 16.11
N PHE A 157 4.89 1.10 15.28
CA PHE A 157 6.32 1.21 15.50
C PHE A 157 6.62 2.16 16.65
N ALA A 158 6.06 3.37 16.64
CA ALA A 158 6.24 4.37 17.70
C ALA A 158 5.75 3.91 19.08
N ALA A 159 4.72 3.07 19.14
CA ALA A 159 4.25 2.48 20.40
C ALA A 159 5.21 1.41 20.97
N ARG A 160 6.22 0.98 20.20
CA ARG A 160 7.16 -0.08 20.57
C ARG A 160 8.61 0.38 20.64
N ASP A 161 8.99 1.42 19.88
CA ASP A 161 10.31 2.11 19.94
C ASP A 161 10.52 2.79 21.30
#